data_AF-A0A096P9C6-F1
#
_entry.id   AF-A0A096P9C6-F1
#
_cell.length_a   1.000
_cell.length_b   1.000
_cell.length_c   1.000
_cell.angle_alpha   90.00
_cell.angle_beta   90.00
_cell.angle_gamma   90.00
#
_symmetry.space_group_name_H-M   'P 1'
#
loop_
_entity.id
_entity.type
_entity.pdbx_description
1 polymer ?
#
loop_
_entity_poly.entity_id
_entity_poly.type
_entity_poly.pdbx_seq_one_letter_code
_entity_poly.pdbx_strand_id
1 'polypeptide(L)'
;MARASPARWTPRARERATTARASTLATRASRTPRLARASGASNDDDADEKASDAARAARGVDASIEALRSSAVARVEEMLTADDGVRRELERAKAAAKEVAAREVDKAAETERKRVEEAYEKTRGMASNVQSRAVMAAEEAVALKASAVAAAEAKMKAAEEAREALRRELEREDASGGKWADASVNEEAEKMESAKAAVVAGAGGTLLATPLALSQGGGLVSLGVVAASCAVFGVTYRYAVRRDLGNNELKGGVVGAFGLARGLSAADVYLRAAAVNGDADFAAYAQAALLAGQGVLTYAFAAVALEQAFARGFLKPFGTASEETER
;
A
#
# COMPACT_ATOMS: atom_id res chain seq x y z
N MET A 1 -12.20 46.73 20.07
CA MET A 1 -13.27 45.74 20.38
C MET A 1 -13.63 45.07 19.06
N ALA A 2 -13.63 43.77 18.83
CA ALA A 2 -13.46 42.59 19.67
C ALA A 2 -12.73 41.51 18.84
N ARG A 3 -11.88 40.72 19.51
CA ARG A 3 -11.15 39.58 18.96
C ARG A 3 -12.05 38.34 18.95
N ALA A 4 -11.94 37.48 17.94
CA ALA A 4 -12.41 36.11 18.01
C ALA A 4 -11.29 35.15 17.56
N SER A 5 -10.90 34.27 18.48
CA SER A 5 -9.92 33.19 18.29
C SER A 5 -10.58 31.97 17.62
N PRO A 6 -9.87 31.20 16.79
CA PRO A 6 -10.28 29.84 16.47
C PRO A 6 -9.69 28.83 17.45
N ALA A 7 -10.57 27.93 17.89
CA ALA A 7 -10.35 26.89 18.89
C ALA A 7 -9.42 25.76 18.39
N ARG A 8 -8.59 25.28 19.31
CA ARG A 8 -7.76 24.07 19.18
C ARG A 8 -8.66 22.84 19.10
N TRP A 9 -8.44 22.00 18.09
CA TRP A 9 -8.99 20.66 18.02
C TRP A 9 -7.86 19.66 18.23
N THR A 10 -8.00 18.78 19.22
CA THR A 10 -7.06 17.69 19.52
C THR A 10 -7.73 16.36 19.17
N PRO A 11 -7.07 15.42 18.49
CA PRO A 11 -7.62 14.09 18.29
C PRO A 11 -7.27 13.18 19.47
N ARG A 12 -8.31 12.64 20.10
CA ARG A 12 -8.26 11.61 21.14
C ARG A 12 -7.81 10.26 20.55
N ALA A 13 -6.88 9.64 21.25
CA ALA A 13 -6.44 8.26 21.08
C ALA A 13 -7.61 7.26 21.01
N ARG A 14 -7.57 6.33 20.05
CA ARG A 14 -8.35 5.08 20.09
C ARG A 14 -7.38 3.92 20.28
N GLU A 15 -7.58 3.25 21.41
CA GLU A 15 -6.94 2.01 21.79
C GLU A 15 -7.26 0.89 20.80
N ARG A 16 -6.22 0.11 20.51
CA ARG A 16 -6.29 -1.20 19.89
C ARG A 16 -6.48 -2.21 21.02
N ALA A 17 -7.47 -3.09 20.91
CA ALA A 17 -7.51 -4.32 21.68
C ALA A 17 -7.86 -5.48 20.73
N THR A 18 -6.83 -6.25 20.42
CA THR A 18 -6.83 -7.49 19.67
C THR A 18 -7.34 -8.66 20.53
N THR A 19 -8.29 -9.40 19.97
CA THR A 19 -8.44 -10.87 19.98
C THR A 19 -7.70 -11.71 21.04
N ALA A 20 -8.47 -12.51 21.80
CA ALA A 20 -8.06 -13.84 22.25
C ALA A 20 -9.27 -14.79 22.32
N ARG A 21 -9.13 -15.95 21.67
CA ARG A 21 -10.04 -17.11 21.64
C ARG A 21 -9.95 -17.93 22.94
N ALA A 22 -11.06 -18.60 23.30
CA ALA A 22 -11.15 -20.02 23.72
C ALA A 22 -12.55 -20.24 24.34
N SER A 23 -13.51 -20.93 23.71
CA SER A 23 -13.69 -22.40 23.67
C SER A 23 -13.58 -23.10 25.02
N THR A 24 -14.71 -23.34 25.72
CA THR A 24 -14.92 -24.60 26.45
C THR A 24 -16.41 -24.84 26.72
N LEU A 25 -16.96 -25.88 26.08
CA LEU A 25 -18.16 -26.58 26.54
C LEU A 25 -17.84 -27.28 27.86
N ALA A 26 -18.71 -27.16 28.86
CA ALA A 26 -18.78 -28.14 29.96
C ALA A 26 -20.19 -28.16 30.58
N THR A 27 -20.90 -29.22 30.21
CA THR A 27 -22.05 -29.87 30.84
C THR A 27 -22.13 -29.69 32.35
N ARG A 28 -23.24 -29.12 32.87
CA ARG A 28 -23.55 -29.08 34.31
C ARG A 28 -24.82 -29.87 34.58
N ALA A 29 -24.64 -31.14 34.93
CA ALA A 29 -25.66 -32.00 35.50
C ALA A 29 -26.10 -31.50 36.88
N SER A 30 -27.40 -31.60 37.14
CA SER A 30 -28.09 -31.23 38.37
C SER A 30 -27.74 -32.19 39.52
N ARG A 31 -27.32 -31.62 40.65
CA ARG A 31 -27.14 -32.31 41.94
C ARG A 31 -28.49 -32.44 42.64
N THR A 32 -28.88 -33.67 42.97
CA THR A 32 -29.79 -33.98 44.08
C THR A 32 -28.97 -34.26 45.35
N PRO A 33 -29.45 -33.91 46.57
CA PRO A 33 -28.81 -34.33 47.81
C PRO A 33 -29.44 -35.64 48.32
N ARG A 34 -28.58 -36.63 48.58
CA ARG A 34 -28.91 -37.90 49.25
C ARG A 34 -28.53 -37.76 50.72
N LEU A 35 -29.51 -37.74 51.62
CA LEU A 35 -29.30 -37.85 53.07
C LEU A 35 -29.25 -39.32 53.50
N ALA A 36 -28.53 -39.50 54.60
CA ALA A 36 -27.89 -40.73 55.04
C ALA A 36 -28.83 -41.78 55.64
N ARG A 37 -28.27 -43.00 55.67
CA ARG A 37 -28.81 -44.28 56.12
C ARG A 37 -28.55 -44.47 57.63
N ALA A 38 -29.51 -45.03 58.35
CA ALA A 38 -29.33 -45.78 59.61
C ALA A 38 -30.41 -46.89 59.62
N SER A 39 -30.04 -48.13 59.30
CA SER A 39 -29.82 -49.27 60.22
C SER A 39 -31.10 -49.83 60.87
N GLY A 40 -31.50 -51.03 60.46
CA GLY A 40 -32.57 -51.83 61.09
C GLY A 40 -32.78 -53.14 60.33
N ALA A 41 -32.81 -54.27 61.03
CA ALA A 41 -32.61 -55.63 60.53
C ALA A 41 -33.82 -56.27 59.82
N SER A 42 -33.50 -57.28 59.00
CA SER A 42 -34.24 -58.53 58.69
C SER A 42 -35.69 -58.43 58.20
N ASN A 43 -35.90 -58.74 56.91
CA ASN A 43 -37.03 -59.53 56.36
C ASN A 43 -36.90 -59.58 54.82
N ASP A 44 -36.03 -60.44 54.30
CA ASP A 44 -35.74 -60.46 52.85
C ASP A 44 -36.58 -61.48 52.04
N ASP A 45 -37.32 -62.40 52.67
CA ASP A 45 -38.13 -63.40 51.92
C ASP A 45 -39.57 -62.93 51.60
N ASP A 46 -40.16 -62.02 52.39
CA ASP A 46 -41.50 -61.43 52.11
C ASP A 46 -41.46 -60.27 51.09
N ALA A 47 -40.26 -59.78 50.77
CA ALA A 47 -40.06 -58.61 49.92
C ALA A 47 -40.10 -58.96 48.42
N ASP A 48 -39.61 -60.13 48.03
CA ASP A 48 -39.53 -60.54 46.62
C ASP A 48 -40.89 -60.96 46.04
N GLU A 49 -41.76 -61.60 46.84
CA GLU A 49 -43.12 -61.96 46.40
C GLU A 49 -43.97 -60.69 46.19
N LYS A 50 -43.91 -59.75 47.14
CA LYS A 50 -44.58 -58.44 47.05
C LYS A 50 -44.01 -57.56 45.93
N ALA A 51 -42.72 -57.63 45.64
CA ALA A 51 -42.10 -56.94 44.52
C ALA A 51 -42.57 -57.50 43.16
N SER A 52 -42.74 -58.82 43.06
CA SER A 52 -43.23 -59.49 41.85
C SER A 52 -44.70 -59.13 41.55
N ASP A 53 -45.54 -59.04 42.58
CA ASP A 53 -46.94 -58.65 42.47
C ASP A 53 -47.10 -57.16 42.16
N ALA A 54 -46.28 -56.29 42.77
CA ALA A 54 -46.24 -54.87 42.45
C ALA A 54 -45.79 -54.61 41.00
N ALA A 55 -44.82 -55.37 40.49
CA ALA A 55 -44.36 -55.27 39.11
C ALA A 55 -45.40 -55.82 38.10
N ARG A 56 -46.25 -56.76 38.52
CA ARG A 56 -47.38 -57.26 37.73
C ARG A 56 -48.53 -56.25 37.69
N ALA A 57 -48.80 -55.60 38.82
CA ALA A 57 -49.78 -54.52 38.94
C ALA A 57 -49.37 -53.28 38.12
N ALA A 58 -48.11 -52.86 38.18
CA ALA A 58 -47.61 -51.72 37.40
C ALA A 58 -47.71 -51.95 35.89
N ARG A 59 -47.37 -53.15 35.41
CA ARG A 59 -47.54 -53.52 33.99
C ARG A 59 -49.01 -53.58 33.57
N GLY A 60 -49.92 -53.96 34.48
CA GLY A 60 -51.36 -53.89 34.25
C GLY A 60 -51.88 -52.45 34.09
N VAL A 61 -51.31 -51.51 34.84
CA VAL A 61 -51.67 -50.08 34.76
C VAL A 61 -51.14 -49.44 33.47
N ASP A 62 -49.88 -49.68 33.09
CA ASP A 62 -49.32 -49.13 31.85
C ASP A 62 -50.06 -49.65 30.61
N ALA A 63 -50.39 -50.95 30.59
CA ALA A 63 -51.20 -51.53 29.52
C ALA A 63 -52.60 -50.91 29.45
N SER A 64 -53.19 -50.57 30.60
CA SER A 64 -54.48 -49.89 30.69
C SER A 64 -54.42 -48.44 30.21
N ILE A 65 -53.33 -47.71 30.49
CA ILE A 65 -53.13 -46.33 30.03
C ILE A 65 -52.95 -46.30 28.51
N GLU A 66 -52.17 -47.22 27.94
CA GLU A 66 -51.97 -47.26 26.49
C GLU A 66 -53.23 -47.72 25.75
N ALA A 67 -54.00 -48.66 26.34
CA ALA A 67 -55.33 -49.02 25.84
C ALA A 67 -56.32 -47.83 25.89
N LEU A 68 -56.27 -47.00 26.93
CA LEU A 68 -57.07 -45.78 27.04
C LEU A 68 -56.65 -44.71 26.04
N ARG A 69 -55.35 -44.53 25.80
CA ARG A 69 -54.83 -43.57 24.81
C ARG A 69 -55.19 -43.98 23.39
N SER A 70 -54.92 -45.22 23.03
CA SER A 70 -55.31 -45.76 21.71
C SER A 70 -56.83 -45.71 21.51
N SER A 71 -57.63 -46.02 22.55
CA SER A 71 -59.09 -45.86 22.50
C SER A 71 -59.52 -44.40 22.37
N ALA A 72 -58.85 -43.46 23.04
CA ALA A 72 -59.16 -42.04 22.94
C ALA A 72 -58.78 -41.47 21.56
N VAL A 73 -57.63 -41.86 21.01
CA VAL A 73 -57.21 -41.48 19.64
C VAL A 73 -58.17 -42.07 18.62
N ALA A 74 -58.52 -43.36 18.73
CA ALA A 74 -59.48 -44.01 17.84
C ALA A 74 -60.87 -43.36 17.94
N ARG A 75 -61.34 -43.00 19.14
CA ARG A 75 -62.63 -42.32 19.36
C ARG A 75 -62.61 -40.87 18.85
N VAL A 76 -61.47 -40.18 18.90
CA VAL A 76 -61.30 -38.85 18.30
C VAL A 76 -61.25 -38.94 16.78
N GLU A 77 -60.57 -39.93 16.20
CA GLU A 77 -60.60 -40.22 14.76
C GLU A 77 -62.00 -40.65 14.28
N GLU A 78 -62.72 -41.42 15.08
CA GLU A 78 -64.10 -41.83 14.83
C GLU A 78 -65.05 -40.62 14.88
N MET A 79 -64.92 -39.73 15.87
CA MET A 79 -65.68 -38.46 15.90
C MET A 79 -65.32 -37.53 14.73
N LEU A 80 -64.05 -37.50 14.30
CA LEU A 80 -63.60 -36.76 13.12
C LEU A 80 -64.07 -37.38 11.79
N THR A 81 -64.42 -38.67 11.78
CA THR A 81 -64.92 -39.37 10.59
C THR A 81 -66.44 -39.45 10.53
N ALA A 82 -67.12 -39.46 11.68
CA ALA A 82 -68.57 -39.56 11.81
C ALA A 82 -69.31 -38.20 11.79
N ASP A 83 -68.66 -37.10 12.16
CA ASP A 83 -69.30 -35.78 12.24
C ASP A 83 -68.80 -34.82 11.14
N ASP A 84 -69.65 -34.61 10.14
CA ASP A 84 -69.41 -33.64 9.06
C ASP A 84 -69.28 -32.20 9.56
N GLY A 85 -69.83 -31.87 10.74
CA GLY A 85 -69.69 -30.56 11.37
C GLY A 85 -68.25 -30.25 11.78
N VAL A 86 -67.60 -31.21 12.45
CA VAL A 86 -66.21 -31.07 12.94
C VAL A 86 -65.22 -31.00 11.78
N ARG A 87 -65.44 -31.77 10.70
CA ARG A 87 -64.62 -31.66 9.47
C ARG A 87 -64.70 -30.28 8.84
N ARG A 88 -65.91 -29.72 8.75
CA ARG A 88 -66.10 -28.37 8.20
C ARG A 88 -65.42 -27.32 9.06
N GLU A 89 -65.46 -27.43 10.38
CA GLU A 89 -64.75 -26.51 11.27
C GLU A 89 -63.23 -26.65 11.16
N LEU A 90 -62.71 -27.87 11.06
CA LEU A 90 -61.27 -28.11 10.85
C LEU A 90 -60.80 -27.52 9.51
N GLU A 91 -61.55 -27.69 8.43
CA GLU A 91 -61.21 -27.11 7.13
C GLU A 91 -61.33 -25.58 7.13
N ARG A 92 -62.32 -25.01 7.84
CA ARG A 92 -62.37 -23.55 8.07
C ARG A 92 -61.18 -23.05 8.88
N ALA A 93 -60.78 -23.77 9.93
CA ALA A 93 -59.63 -23.41 10.77
C ALA A 93 -58.31 -23.50 9.98
N LYS A 94 -58.13 -24.54 9.15
CA LYS A 94 -56.98 -24.66 8.24
C LYS A 94 -56.97 -23.57 7.17
N ALA A 95 -58.12 -23.24 6.60
CA ALA A 95 -58.24 -22.16 5.61
C ALA A 95 -57.89 -20.80 6.24
N ALA A 96 -58.40 -20.50 7.43
CA ALA A 96 -58.07 -19.30 8.19
C ALA A 96 -56.57 -19.25 8.56
N ALA A 97 -55.99 -20.37 9.00
CA ALA A 97 -54.57 -20.46 9.31
C ALA A 97 -53.69 -20.25 8.06
N LYS A 98 -54.09 -20.78 6.91
CA LYS A 98 -53.40 -20.59 5.63
C LYS A 98 -53.48 -19.14 5.15
N GLU A 99 -54.62 -18.49 5.32
CA GLU A 99 -54.80 -17.08 4.96
C GLU A 99 -53.94 -16.16 5.84
N VAL A 100 -53.87 -16.42 7.15
CA VAL A 100 -53.00 -15.69 8.07
C VAL A 100 -51.52 -15.93 7.72
N ALA A 101 -51.13 -17.18 7.45
CA ALA A 101 -49.77 -17.49 7.03
C ALA A 101 -49.39 -16.81 5.70
N ALA A 102 -50.30 -16.77 4.72
CA ALA A 102 -50.09 -16.07 3.46
C ALA A 102 -49.89 -14.56 3.68
N ARG A 103 -50.73 -13.92 4.50
CA ARG A 103 -50.59 -12.49 4.82
C ARG A 103 -49.28 -12.14 5.52
N GLU A 104 -48.78 -13.00 6.41
CA GLU A 104 -47.50 -12.78 7.09
C GLU A 104 -46.30 -13.00 6.16
N VAL A 105 -46.38 -13.96 5.23
CA VAL A 105 -45.36 -14.16 4.19
C VAL A 105 -45.34 -12.98 3.20
N ASP A 106 -46.50 -12.46 2.81
CA ASP A 106 -46.59 -11.30 1.92
C ASP A 106 -46.00 -10.04 2.57
N LYS A 107 -46.34 -9.78 3.84
CA LYS A 107 -45.73 -8.68 4.61
C LYS A 107 -44.22 -8.87 4.76
N ALA A 108 -43.76 -10.09 5.06
CA ALA A 108 -42.33 -10.38 5.15
C ALA A 108 -41.63 -10.13 3.80
N ALA A 109 -42.22 -10.58 2.69
CA ALA A 109 -41.71 -10.37 1.35
C ALA A 109 -41.64 -8.88 0.96
N GLU A 110 -42.63 -8.07 1.33
CA GLU A 110 -42.60 -6.62 1.14
C GLU A 110 -41.52 -5.94 1.97
N THR A 111 -41.34 -6.34 3.22
CA THR A 111 -40.28 -5.77 4.08
C THR A 111 -38.88 -6.11 3.57
N GLU A 112 -38.67 -7.34 3.09
CA GLU A 112 -37.39 -7.75 2.49
C GLU A 112 -37.14 -7.01 1.17
N ARG A 113 -38.17 -6.83 0.32
CA ARG A 113 -38.05 -6.02 -0.91
C ARG A 113 -37.61 -4.58 -0.62
N LYS A 114 -38.22 -3.93 0.38
CA LYS A 114 -37.84 -2.57 0.80
C LYS A 114 -36.40 -2.51 1.33
N ARG A 115 -35.98 -3.49 2.13
CA ARG A 115 -34.60 -3.59 2.62
C ARG A 115 -33.59 -3.76 1.49
N VAL A 116 -33.93 -4.57 0.49
CA VAL A 116 -33.08 -4.78 -0.70
C VAL A 116 -32.99 -3.50 -1.54
N GLU A 117 -34.10 -2.78 -1.72
CA GLU A 117 -34.12 -1.51 -2.46
C GLU A 117 -33.33 -0.41 -1.74
N GLU A 118 -33.49 -0.25 -0.42
CA GLU A 118 -32.70 0.67 0.40
C GLU A 118 -31.21 0.30 0.39
N ALA A 119 -30.87 -0.98 0.48
CA ALA A 119 -29.49 -1.46 0.39
C ALA A 119 -28.89 -1.18 -0.99
N TYR A 120 -29.67 -1.33 -2.06
CA TYR A 120 -29.25 -1.04 -3.43
C TYR A 120 -28.99 0.44 -3.64
N GLU A 121 -29.92 1.31 -3.22
CA GLU A 121 -29.77 2.77 -3.32
C GLU A 121 -28.60 3.28 -2.47
N LYS A 122 -28.42 2.75 -1.25
CA LYS A 122 -27.25 3.07 -0.41
C LYS A 122 -25.93 2.64 -1.06
N THR A 123 -25.89 1.45 -1.65
CA THR A 123 -24.69 0.93 -2.33
C THR A 123 -24.39 1.74 -3.60
N ARG A 124 -25.42 2.11 -4.36
CA ARG A 124 -25.32 2.98 -5.54
C ARG A 124 -24.82 4.38 -5.17
N GLY A 125 -25.33 4.96 -4.08
CA GLY A 125 -24.86 6.24 -3.55
C GLY A 125 -23.41 6.19 -3.09
N MET A 126 -23.00 5.11 -2.39
CA MET A 126 -21.59 4.89 -2.03
C MET A 126 -20.70 4.75 -3.27
N ALA A 127 -21.11 3.97 -4.27
CA ALA A 127 -20.37 3.80 -5.52
C ALA A 127 -20.20 5.13 -6.28
N SER A 128 -21.26 5.94 -6.38
CA SER A 128 -21.21 7.27 -6.99
C SER A 128 -20.28 8.23 -6.25
N ASN A 129 -20.32 8.25 -4.91
CA ASN A 129 -19.44 9.09 -4.09
C ASN A 129 -17.96 8.67 -4.20
N VAL A 130 -17.68 7.37 -4.25
CA VAL A 130 -16.33 6.84 -4.44
C VAL A 130 -15.82 7.16 -5.85
N GLN A 131 -16.66 7.01 -6.87
CA GLN A 131 -16.30 7.35 -8.25
C GLN A 131 -16.03 8.85 -8.42
N SER A 132 -16.89 9.71 -7.87
CA SER A 132 -16.67 11.17 -7.90
C SER A 132 -15.36 11.57 -7.20
N ARG A 133 -15.07 11.00 -6.02
CA ARG A 133 -13.79 11.21 -5.33
C ARG A 133 -12.58 10.71 -6.13
N ALA A 134 -12.70 9.58 -6.80
CA ALA A 134 -11.63 9.02 -7.63
C ALA A 134 -11.37 9.88 -8.88
N VAL A 135 -12.41 10.41 -9.52
CA VAL A 135 -12.30 11.33 -10.66
C VAL A 135 -11.64 12.64 -10.23
N MET A 136 -12.09 13.25 -9.13
CA MET A 136 -11.49 14.48 -8.59
C MET A 136 -10.00 14.29 -8.25
N ALA A 137 -9.63 13.18 -7.60
CA ALA A 137 -8.23 12.89 -7.28
C ALA A 137 -7.37 12.66 -8.54
N ALA A 138 -7.95 12.05 -9.58
CA ALA A 138 -7.27 11.86 -10.86
C ALA A 138 -7.07 13.20 -11.59
N GLU A 139 -8.06 14.08 -11.58
CA GLU A 139 -7.99 15.41 -12.17
C GLU A 139 -6.96 16.29 -11.45
N GLU A 140 -6.92 16.28 -10.12
CA GLU A 140 -5.90 16.99 -9.33
C GLU A 140 -4.49 16.47 -9.63
N ALA A 141 -4.31 15.15 -9.75
CA ALA A 141 -3.03 14.55 -10.12
C ALA A 141 -2.60 14.90 -11.55
N VAL A 142 -3.55 14.99 -12.49
CA VAL A 142 -3.29 15.44 -13.87
C VAL A 142 -2.94 16.94 -13.89
N ALA A 143 -3.65 17.77 -13.13
CA ALA A 143 -3.38 19.20 -13.02
C ALA A 143 -1.99 19.50 -12.41
N LEU A 144 -1.61 18.76 -11.36
CA LEU A 144 -0.26 18.85 -10.78
C LEU A 144 0.82 18.49 -11.80
N LYS A 145 0.64 17.38 -12.53
CA LYS A 145 1.57 16.97 -13.60
C LYS A 145 1.63 17.98 -14.73
N ALA A 146 0.50 18.53 -15.17
CA ALA A 146 0.45 19.57 -16.19
C ALA A 146 1.18 20.84 -15.76
N SER A 147 1.02 21.27 -14.50
CA SER A 147 1.74 22.42 -13.95
C SER A 147 3.26 22.19 -13.88
N ALA A 148 3.69 20.97 -13.55
CA ALA A 148 5.09 20.59 -13.51
C ALA A 148 5.71 20.56 -14.92
N VAL A 149 4.97 20.06 -15.92
CA VAL A 149 5.40 20.07 -17.33
C VAL A 149 5.50 21.52 -17.84
N ALA A 150 4.52 22.36 -17.57
CA ALA A 150 4.57 23.79 -17.94
C ALA A 150 5.75 24.52 -17.28
N ALA A 151 6.05 24.23 -16.02
CA ALA A 151 7.21 24.79 -15.33
C ALA A 151 8.54 24.29 -15.91
N ALA A 152 8.59 23.02 -16.36
CA ALA A 152 9.77 22.48 -17.03
C ALA A 152 9.96 23.10 -18.43
N GLU A 153 8.89 23.26 -19.20
CA GLU A 153 8.91 23.93 -20.52
C GLU A 153 9.34 25.40 -20.39
N ALA A 154 8.85 26.13 -19.38
CA ALA A 154 9.27 27.50 -19.11
C ALA A 154 10.78 27.59 -18.80
N LYS A 155 11.32 26.64 -18.02
CA LYS A 155 12.77 26.56 -17.74
C LYS A 155 13.58 26.22 -18.99
N MET A 156 13.06 25.35 -19.85
CA MET A 156 13.71 25.00 -21.12
C MET A 156 13.75 26.19 -22.07
N LYS A 157 12.66 26.95 -22.18
CA LYS A 157 12.62 28.18 -22.98
C LYS A 157 13.58 29.24 -22.45
N ALA A 158 13.62 29.45 -21.13
CA ALA A 158 14.58 30.37 -20.52
C ALA A 158 16.04 29.93 -20.74
N ALA A 159 16.30 28.61 -20.73
CA ALA A 159 17.61 28.07 -21.04
C ALA A 159 17.99 28.24 -22.53
N GLU A 160 17.03 28.15 -23.44
CA GLU A 160 17.23 28.39 -24.87
C GLU A 160 17.50 29.87 -25.17
N GLU A 161 16.75 30.79 -24.56
CA GLU A 161 16.99 32.23 -24.65
C GLU A 161 18.36 32.62 -24.08
N ALA A 162 18.75 32.03 -22.95
CA ALA A 162 20.09 32.19 -22.38
C ALA A 162 21.18 31.65 -23.31
N ARG A 163 20.95 30.51 -23.99
CA ARG A 163 21.87 29.96 -24.99
C ARG A 163 22.01 30.88 -26.20
N GLU A 164 20.92 31.45 -26.70
CA GLU A 164 20.97 32.40 -27.80
C GLU A 164 21.69 33.70 -27.41
N ALA A 165 21.48 34.19 -26.20
CA ALA A 165 22.20 35.35 -25.68
C ALA A 165 23.70 35.06 -25.63
N LEU A 166 24.08 33.91 -25.07
CA LEU A 166 25.47 33.47 -25.02
C LEU A 166 26.07 33.28 -26.43
N ARG A 167 25.28 32.78 -27.39
CA ARG A 167 25.72 32.61 -28.78
C ARG A 167 25.96 33.95 -29.47
N ARG A 168 25.12 34.95 -29.24
CA ARG A 168 25.32 36.32 -29.74
C ARG A 168 26.53 37.00 -29.09
N GLU A 169 26.82 36.68 -27.84
CA GLU A 169 28.05 37.13 -27.16
C GLU A 169 29.28 36.43 -27.76
N LEU A 170 29.23 35.13 -27.98
CA LEU A 170 30.30 34.36 -28.62
C LEU A 170 30.59 34.86 -30.04
N GLU A 171 29.56 35.09 -30.86
CA GLU A 171 29.71 35.64 -32.21
C GLU A 171 30.33 37.05 -32.22
N ARG A 172 30.09 37.85 -31.16
CA ARG A 172 30.76 39.15 -30.97
C ARG A 172 32.21 39.00 -30.51
N GLU A 173 32.49 37.99 -29.69
CA GLU A 173 33.85 37.69 -29.20
C GLU A 173 34.73 37.07 -30.30
N ASP A 174 34.16 36.22 -31.16
CA ASP A 174 34.80 35.68 -32.36
C ASP A 174 35.08 36.79 -33.39
N ALA A 175 34.15 37.72 -33.59
CA ALA A 175 34.37 38.92 -34.42
C ALA A 175 35.41 39.88 -33.82
N SER A 176 35.63 39.81 -32.50
CA SER A 176 36.64 40.58 -31.76
C SER A 176 38.04 39.94 -31.78
N GLY A 177 38.23 38.77 -32.42
CA GLY A 177 39.49 38.05 -32.37
C GLY A 177 39.78 37.54 -30.96
N GLY A 178 38.98 36.58 -30.51
CA GLY A 178 39.10 35.95 -29.20
C GLY A 178 40.50 35.37 -28.92
N LYS A 179 41.00 35.64 -27.72
CA LYS A 179 42.31 35.29 -27.15
C LYS A 179 42.65 33.78 -27.11
N TRP A 180 41.80 32.92 -27.67
CA TRP A 180 41.91 31.46 -27.71
C TRP A 180 41.89 30.89 -29.14
N ALA A 181 41.88 31.74 -30.17
CA ALA A 181 41.83 31.33 -31.57
C ALA A 181 43.13 30.71 -32.10
N ASP A 182 44.15 30.48 -31.26
CA ASP A 182 45.43 29.91 -31.69
C ASP A 182 45.89 28.79 -30.74
N ALA A 183 45.74 27.54 -31.23
CA ALA A 183 46.66 26.39 -31.09
C ALA A 183 45.91 25.08 -31.38
N SER A 184 45.90 24.66 -32.64
CA SER A 184 45.78 23.27 -33.17
C SER A 184 44.94 22.18 -32.46
N VAL A 185 43.87 22.51 -31.73
CA VAL A 185 43.01 21.48 -31.13
C VAL A 185 42.15 20.81 -32.20
N ASN A 186 42.50 19.57 -32.57
CA ASN A 186 41.62 18.71 -33.38
C ASN A 186 40.32 18.43 -32.63
N GLU A 187 39.27 19.16 -32.99
CA GLU A 187 37.98 19.12 -32.31
C GLU A 187 37.30 17.74 -32.39
N GLU A 188 37.51 17.00 -33.48
CA GLU A 188 36.91 15.66 -33.66
C GLU A 188 37.53 14.62 -32.72
N ALA A 189 38.86 14.64 -32.57
CA ALA A 189 39.56 13.78 -31.63
C ALA A 189 39.13 14.06 -30.17
N GLU A 190 38.97 15.33 -29.83
CA GLU A 190 38.51 15.75 -28.51
C GLU A 190 37.04 15.38 -28.25
N LYS A 191 36.16 15.45 -29.27
CA LYS A 191 34.77 14.98 -29.17
C LYS A 191 34.69 13.47 -28.91
N MET A 192 35.53 12.68 -29.58
CA MET A 192 35.57 11.23 -29.40
C MET A 192 36.05 10.83 -28.00
N GLU A 193 37.10 11.47 -27.49
CA GLU A 193 37.60 11.20 -26.14
C GLU A 193 36.61 11.62 -25.06
N SER A 194 35.86 12.72 -25.28
CA SER A 194 34.75 13.11 -24.41
C SER A 194 33.59 12.11 -24.45
N ALA A 195 33.28 11.53 -25.60
CA ALA A 195 32.27 10.47 -25.71
C ALA A 195 32.67 9.21 -24.94
N LYS A 196 33.95 8.80 -25.01
CA LYS A 196 34.47 7.70 -24.19
C LYS A 196 34.37 8.02 -22.71
N ALA A 197 34.72 9.24 -22.30
CA ALA A 197 34.60 9.66 -20.90
C ALA A 197 33.15 9.61 -20.42
N ALA A 198 32.20 10.03 -21.26
CA ALA A 198 30.77 9.92 -20.98
C ALA A 198 30.34 8.47 -20.75
N VAL A 199 30.79 7.54 -21.60
CA VAL A 199 30.47 6.10 -21.48
C VAL A 199 31.09 5.49 -20.21
N VAL A 200 32.37 5.79 -19.94
CA VAL A 200 33.08 5.26 -18.75
C VAL A 200 32.42 5.76 -17.46
N ALA A 201 32.14 7.05 -17.37
CA ALA A 201 31.49 7.63 -16.20
C ALA A 201 30.05 7.14 -16.05
N GLY A 202 29.30 7.07 -17.16
CA GLY A 202 27.94 6.53 -17.21
C GLY A 202 27.87 5.10 -16.70
N ALA A 203 28.76 4.22 -17.18
CA ALA A 203 28.86 2.83 -16.73
C ALA A 203 29.34 2.73 -15.26
N GLY A 204 30.38 3.49 -14.88
CA GLY A 204 30.92 3.48 -13.52
C GLY A 204 29.90 3.93 -12.47
N GLY A 205 29.17 5.01 -12.74
CA GLY A 205 28.11 5.50 -11.85
C GLY A 205 26.89 4.58 -11.80
N THR A 206 26.48 3.98 -12.92
CA THR A 206 25.31 3.09 -12.97
C THR A 206 25.57 1.75 -12.30
N LEU A 207 26.73 1.12 -12.48
CA LEU A 207 27.05 -0.17 -11.86
C LEU A 207 26.92 -0.12 -10.33
N LEU A 208 27.24 1.01 -9.72
CA LEU A 208 27.11 1.21 -8.26
C LEU A 208 25.78 1.83 -7.83
N ALA A 209 25.12 2.59 -8.69
CA ALA A 209 23.73 2.98 -8.45
C ALA A 209 22.76 1.79 -8.60
N THR A 210 23.17 0.69 -9.25
CA THR A 210 22.30 -0.47 -9.53
C THR A 210 21.83 -1.18 -8.25
N PRO A 211 22.71 -1.59 -7.31
CA PRO A 211 22.26 -2.18 -6.04
C PRO A 211 21.32 -1.26 -5.25
N LEU A 212 21.60 0.04 -5.24
CA LEU A 212 20.78 1.02 -4.51
C LEU A 212 19.43 1.27 -5.20
N ALA A 213 19.42 1.41 -6.53
CA ALA A 213 18.20 1.59 -7.30
C ALA A 213 17.28 0.38 -7.16
N LEU A 214 17.82 -0.84 -7.25
CA LEU A 214 17.05 -2.07 -7.03
C LEU A 214 16.51 -2.16 -5.59
N SER A 215 17.31 -1.80 -4.59
CA SER A 215 16.88 -1.80 -3.18
C SER A 215 15.76 -0.79 -2.88
N GLN A 216 15.65 0.30 -3.66
CA GLN A 216 14.64 1.35 -3.49
C GLN A 216 13.44 1.19 -4.44
N GLY A 217 13.34 0.07 -5.18
CA GLY A 217 12.26 -0.16 -6.15
C GLY A 217 12.38 0.67 -7.43
N GLY A 218 13.56 1.23 -7.71
CA GLY A 218 13.87 1.97 -8.92
C GLY A 218 13.96 1.07 -10.15
N GLY A 219 13.35 1.52 -11.25
CA GLY A 219 13.36 0.81 -12.53
C GLY A 219 14.45 1.30 -13.49
N LEU A 220 14.41 0.81 -14.73
CA LEU A 220 15.33 1.19 -15.81
C LEU A 220 15.40 2.69 -16.07
N VAL A 221 14.28 3.41 -15.86
CA VAL A 221 14.24 4.88 -16.01
C VAL A 221 15.15 5.58 -14.99
N SER A 222 15.12 5.15 -13.73
CA SER A 222 15.98 5.70 -12.68
C SER A 222 17.46 5.44 -12.97
N LEU A 223 17.78 4.25 -13.48
CA LEU A 223 19.12 3.89 -13.92
C LEU A 223 19.55 4.73 -15.14
N GLY A 224 18.66 4.96 -16.10
CA GLY A 224 18.91 5.81 -17.26
C GLY A 224 19.19 7.27 -16.88
N VAL A 225 18.44 7.82 -15.92
CA VAL A 225 18.70 9.17 -15.39
C VAL A 225 20.06 9.25 -14.71
N VAL A 226 20.42 8.23 -13.91
CA VAL A 226 21.76 8.16 -13.30
C VAL A 226 22.83 8.07 -14.38
N ALA A 227 22.67 7.19 -15.37
CA ALA A 227 23.58 7.01 -16.49
C ALA A 227 23.84 8.32 -17.23
N ALA A 228 22.77 9.02 -17.62
CA ALA A 228 22.85 10.29 -18.32
C ALA A 228 23.53 11.36 -17.46
N SER A 229 23.19 11.45 -16.17
CA SER A 229 23.83 12.40 -15.27
C SER A 229 25.33 12.13 -15.06
N CYS A 230 25.72 10.86 -14.95
CA CYS A 230 27.12 10.44 -14.84
C CYS A 230 27.88 10.63 -16.16
N ALA A 231 27.20 10.45 -17.31
CA ALA A 231 27.78 10.70 -18.62
C ALA A 231 28.14 12.18 -18.80
N VAL A 232 27.21 13.10 -18.49
CA VAL A 232 27.48 14.55 -18.51
C VAL A 232 28.60 14.91 -17.55
N PHE A 233 28.58 14.35 -16.33
CA PHE A 233 29.66 14.51 -15.37
C PHE A 233 31.01 14.06 -15.92
N GLY A 234 31.09 12.92 -16.62
CA GLY A 234 32.35 12.43 -17.18
C GLY A 234 32.96 13.35 -18.22
N VAL A 235 32.11 13.94 -19.06
CA VAL A 235 32.52 15.00 -19.99
C VAL A 235 33.06 16.19 -19.18
N THR A 236 32.27 16.73 -18.24
CA THR A 236 32.68 17.88 -17.42
C THR A 236 33.97 17.62 -16.64
N TYR A 237 34.16 16.43 -16.09
CA TYR A 237 35.34 16.04 -15.35
C TYR A 237 36.60 16.09 -16.21
N ARG A 238 36.52 15.57 -17.45
CA ARG A 238 37.63 15.63 -18.43
C ARG A 238 38.00 17.07 -18.77
N TYR A 239 37.01 17.94 -18.95
CA TYR A 239 37.23 19.37 -19.25
C TYR A 239 37.65 20.20 -18.03
N ALA A 240 37.27 19.82 -16.82
CA ALA A 240 37.64 20.54 -15.61
C ALA A 240 39.05 20.18 -15.15
N VAL A 241 39.39 18.89 -15.16
CA VAL A 241 40.69 18.41 -14.67
C VAL A 241 41.80 18.54 -15.72
N ARG A 242 41.47 18.59 -17.02
CA ARG A 242 42.35 18.78 -18.20
C ARG A 242 43.71 18.09 -18.11
N ARG A 243 44.71 18.71 -17.48
CA ARG A 243 46.08 18.19 -17.28
C ARG A 243 46.50 18.18 -15.79
N ASP A 244 45.71 18.76 -14.91
CA ASP A 244 45.93 18.79 -13.46
C ASP A 244 45.37 17.53 -12.77
N LEU A 245 45.75 16.37 -13.30
CA LEU A 245 45.42 15.08 -12.69
C LEU A 245 46.09 14.90 -11.31
N GLY A 246 47.02 15.76 -10.91
CA GLY A 246 47.57 15.78 -9.54
C GLY A 246 46.74 16.58 -8.54
N ASN A 247 45.79 17.41 -8.98
CA ASN A 247 45.07 18.33 -8.12
C ASN A 247 43.83 17.67 -7.49
N ASN A 248 44.02 17.09 -6.29
CA ASN A 248 42.96 16.42 -5.55
C ASN A 248 41.83 17.37 -5.10
N GLU A 249 42.12 18.65 -4.89
CA GLU A 249 41.08 19.65 -4.54
C GLU A 249 40.13 19.89 -5.71
N LEU A 250 40.67 20.00 -6.93
CA LEU A 250 39.87 20.18 -8.14
C LEU A 250 39.00 18.94 -8.42
N LYS A 251 39.58 17.75 -8.32
CA LYS A 251 38.84 16.48 -8.51
C LYS A 251 37.73 16.32 -7.48
N GLY A 252 38.05 16.55 -6.21
CA GLY A 252 37.11 16.50 -5.10
C GLY A 252 36.01 17.55 -5.24
N GLY A 253 36.35 18.76 -5.67
CA GLY A 253 35.40 19.86 -5.90
C GLY A 253 34.38 19.54 -7.00
N VAL A 254 34.82 18.99 -8.13
CA VAL A 254 33.92 18.60 -9.24
C VAL A 254 32.98 17.46 -8.82
N VAL A 255 33.51 16.45 -8.14
CA VAL A 255 32.70 15.34 -7.58
C VAL A 255 31.69 15.87 -6.55
N GLY A 256 32.15 16.72 -5.63
CA GLY A 256 31.33 17.33 -4.59
C GLY A 256 30.20 18.18 -5.18
N ALA A 257 30.48 19.00 -6.19
CA ALA A 257 29.49 19.86 -6.82
C ALA A 257 28.34 19.06 -7.46
N PHE A 258 28.64 18.07 -8.29
CA PHE A 258 27.62 17.23 -8.93
C PHE A 258 26.91 16.33 -7.91
N GLY A 259 27.67 15.77 -6.98
CA GLY A 259 27.16 14.93 -5.90
C GLY A 259 26.18 15.64 -4.99
N LEU A 260 26.55 16.80 -4.47
CA LEU A 260 25.71 17.60 -3.60
C LEU A 260 24.53 18.19 -4.36
N ALA A 261 24.71 18.70 -5.59
CA ALA A 261 23.59 19.22 -6.38
C ALA A 261 22.51 18.17 -6.60
N ARG A 262 22.89 16.94 -6.98
CA ARG A 262 21.96 15.81 -7.11
C ARG A 262 21.36 15.41 -5.76
N GLY A 263 22.22 15.23 -4.76
CA GLY A 263 21.88 14.67 -3.47
C GLY A 263 20.97 15.58 -2.64
N LEU A 264 21.29 16.88 -2.57
CA LEU A 264 20.48 17.89 -1.88
C LEU A 264 19.13 18.11 -2.57
N SER A 265 19.08 18.03 -3.91
CA SER A 265 17.80 18.09 -4.63
C SER A 265 16.89 16.91 -4.27
N ALA A 266 17.44 15.69 -4.18
CA ALA A 266 16.69 14.51 -3.75
C ALA A 266 16.26 14.63 -2.27
N ALA A 267 17.13 15.15 -1.41
CA ALA A 267 16.85 15.39 0.00
C ALA A 267 15.73 16.43 0.22
N ASP A 268 15.73 17.55 -0.52
CA ASP A 268 14.68 18.57 -0.45
C ASP A 268 13.31 18.00 -0.85
N VAL A 269 13.26 17.25 -1.96
CA VAL A 269 12.02 16.60 -2.42
C VAL A 269 11.49 15.63 -1.35
N TYR A 270 12.39 14.83 -0.75
CA TYR A 270 12.01 13.89 0.29
C TYR A 270 11.51 14.59 1.57
N LEU A 271 12.22 15.61 2.04
CA LEU A 271 11.82 16.37 3.24
C LEU A 271 10.51 17.11 3.07
N ARG A 272 10.25 17.67 1.87
CA ARG A 272 8.96 18.30 1.57
C ARG A 272 7.82 17.29 1.61
N ALA A 273 8.01 16.10 1.05
CA ALA A 273 7.02 15.03 1.12
C ALA A 273 6.75 14.60 2.57
N ALA A 274 7.81 14.42 3.37
CA ALA A 274 7.69 14.11 4.79
C ALA A 274 6.93 15.20 5.56
N ALA A 275 7.21 16.47 5.30
CA ALA A 275 6.54 17.60 5.93
C ALA A 275 5.04 17.66 5.60
N VAL A 276 4.64 17.37 4.35
CA VAL A 276 3.23 17.32 3.94
C VAL A 276 2.49 16.18 4.64
N ASN A 277 3.15 15.05 4.87
CA ASN A 277 2.55 13.89 5.54
C ASN A 277 2.57 14.00 7.08
N GLY A 278 3.24 15.02 7.64
CA GLY A 278 3.40 15.19 9.09
C GLY A 278 4.51 14.33 9.71
N ASP A 279 5.37 13.74 8.89
CA ASP A 279 6.44 12.82 9.27
C ASP A 279 7.84 13.48 9.26
N ALA A 280 7.91 14.81 9.45
CA ALA A 280 9.17 15.56 9.48
C ALA A 280 9.92 15.37 10.82
N ASP A 281 10.29 14.14 11.12
CA ASP A 281 11.03 13.75 12.31
C ASP A 281 12.53 13.59 12.04
N PHE A 282 13.30 13.22 13.06
CA PHE A 282 14.74 12.98 12.92
C PHE A 282 15.06 11.87 11.89
N ALA A 283 14.21 10.86 11.76
CA ALA A 283 14.41 9.79 10.78
C ALA A 283 14.30 10.33 9.35
N ALA A 284 13.38 11.27 9.10
CA ALA A 284 13.27 11.93 7.81
C ALA A 284 14.54 12.74 7.46
N TYR A 285 15.12 13.46 8.41
CA TYR A 285 16.40 14.16 8.21
C TYR A 285 17.57 13.20 7.98
N ALA A 286 17.62 12.08 8.71
CA ALA A 286 18.64 11.06 8.50
C ALA A 286 18.55 10.43 7.10
N GLN A 287 17.33 10.14 6.64
CA GLN A 287 17.10 9.60 5.29
C GLN A 287 17.46 10.62 4.20
N ALA A 288 17.16 11.90 4.41
CA ALA A 288 17.58 12.99 3.53
C ALA A 288 19.11 13.12 3.46
N ALA A 289 19.81 12.98 4.58
CA ALA A 289 21.28 12.96 4.60
C ALA A 289 21.85 11.75 3.84
N LEU A 290 21.22 10.57 3.96
CA LEU A 290 21.60 9.38 3.19
C LEU A 290 21.41 9.59 1.68
N LEU A 291 20.32 10.22 1.25
CA LEU A 291 20.09 10.60 -0.15
C LEU A 291 21.16 11.58 -0.66
N ALA A 292 21.56 12.55 0.18
CA ALA A 292 22.64 13.46 -0.13
C ALA A 292 23.97 12.72 -0.31
N GLY A 293 24.31 11.84 0.62
CA GLY A 293 25.50 11.00 0.58
C GLY A 293 25.53 10.06 -0.62
N GLN A 294 24.38 9.45 -0.97
CA GLN A 294 24.22 8.62 -2.16
C GLN A 294 24.55 9.39 -3.44
N GLY A 295 24.10 10.65 -3.53
CA GLY A 295 24.45 11.53 -4.65
C GLY A 295 25.96 11.66 -4.81
N VAL A 296 26.66 12.02 -3.74
CA VAL A 296 28.13 12.18 -3.73
C VAL A 296 28.84 10.86 -4.06
N LEU A 297 28.45 9.75 -3.44
CA LEU A 297 29.05 8.44 -3.71
C LEU A 297 28.92 8.05 -5.17
N THR A 298 27.75 8.27 -5.78
CA THR A 298 27.51 7.92 -7.20
C THR A 298 28.55 8.59 -8.12
N TYR A 299 28.80 9.89 -7.94
CA TYR A 299 29.79 10.60 -8.76
C TYR A 299 31.23 10.34 -8.33
N ALA A 300 31.49 10.05 -7.06
CA ALA A 300 32.82 9.64 -6.61
C ALA A 300 33.26 8.35 -7.32
N PHE A 301 32.35 7.37 -7.45
CA PHE A 301 32.63 6.15 -8.20
C PHE A 301 32.78 6.38 -9.69
N ALA A 302 31.95 7.25 -10.29
CA ALA A 302 32.14 7.65 -11.69
C ALA A 302 33.53 8.29 -11.90
N ALA A 303 33.99 9.13 -10.96
CA ALA A 303 35.33 9.73 -11.00
C ALA A 303 36.42 8.66 -10.88
N VAL A 304 36.30 7.70 -9.95
CA VAL A 304 37.28 6.59 -9.84
C VAL A 304 37.36 5.79 -11.14
N ALA A 305 36.25 5.53 -11.82
CA ALA A 305 36.24 4.85 -13.11
C ALA A 305 36.99 5.66 -14.19
N LEU A 306 36.80 6.98 -14.22
CA LEU A 306 37.52 7.88 -15.13
C LEU A 306 39.01 7.93 -14.82
N GLU A 307 39.39 8.06 -13.54
CA GLU A 307 40.78 8.04 -13.09
C GLU A 307 41.48 6.74 -13.48
N GLN A 308 40.79 5.60 -13.32
CA GLN A 308 41.32 4.31 -13.74
C GLN A 308 41.48 4.22 -15.27
N ALA A 309 40.58 4.85 -16.03
CA ALA A 309 40.65 4.90 -17.48
C ALA A 309 41.76 5.85 -17.98
N PHE A 310 41.99 6.99 -17.31
CA PHE A 310 43.15 7.86 -17.57
C PHE A 310 44.47 7.13 -17.23
N ALA A 311 44.54 6.46 -16.08
CA ALA A 311 45.73 5.72 -15.65
C ALA A 311 46.10 4.56 -16.59
N ARG A 312 45.12 3.94 -17.25
CA ARG A 312 45.34 2.88 -18.25
C ARG A 312 45.57 3.42 -19.68
N GLY A 313 45.55 4.74 -19.87
CA GLY A 313 45.64 5.37 -21.19
C GLY A 313 44.43 5.14 -22.09
N PHE A 314 43.32 4.63 -21.56
CA PHE A 314 42.08 4.42 -22.32
C PHE A 314 41.38 5.75 -22.63
N LEU A 315 41.52 6.72 -21.73
CA LEU A 315 41.09 8.11 -21.92
C LEU A 315 42.32 9.01 -21.95
N LYS A 316 42.31 9.99 -22.84
CA LYS A 316 43.34 11.03 -22.89
C LYS A 316 42.90 12.30 -22.16
N PRO A 317 43.78 12.93 -21.35
CA PRO A 317 43.51 14.24 -20.79
C PRO A 317 43.29 15.27 -21.91
N PHE A 318 42.46 16.29 -21.67
CA PHE A 318 42.07 17.24 -22.72
C PHE A 318 43.29 17.95 -23.32
N GLY A 319 43.32 18.07 -24.66
CA GLY A 319 44.38 18.73 -25.42
C GLY A 319 45.62 17.87 -25.67
N THR A 320 45.64 16.60 -25.26
CA THR A 320 46.73 15.65 -25.62
C THR A 320 46.37 14.77 -26.81
N ALA A 321 45.08 14.66 -27.15
CA ALA A 321 44.62 13.89 -28.31
C ALA A 321 44.84 14.67 -29.63
N SER A 322 44.76 16.00 -29.56
CA SER A 322 45.08 16.90 -30.68
C SER A 322 46.56 16.83 -31.08
N GLU A 323 47.47 16.82 -30.10
CA GLU A 323 48.94 16.78 -30.31
C GLU A 323 49.42 15.50 -31.02
N GLU A 324 48.67 14.40 -30.95
CA GLU A 324 49.02 13.11 -31.58
C GLU A 324 48.47 12.98 -33.00
N THR A 325 47.39 13.69 -33.34
CA THR A 325 46.87 13.68 -34.72
C THR A 325 47.73 14.56 -35.64
N GLU A 326 48.51 15.47 -35.08
CA GLU A 326 49.40 16.38 -35.79
C GLU A 326 50.81 15.80 -36.06
N ARG A 327 51.13 14.62 -35.51
CA ARG A 327 52.40 13.89 -35.75
C ARG A 327 52.24 12.77 -36.76
#